data_AF-A0A1G5G893-F1
#
_entry.id   AF-A0A1G5G893-F1
#
_cell.length_a   1.000
_cell.length_b   1.000
_cell.length_c   1.000
_cell.angle_alpha   90.00
_cell.angle_beta   90.00
_cell.angle_gamma   90.00
#
_symmetry.space_group_name_H-M   'P 1'
#
loop_
_entity.id
_entity.type
_entity.pdbx_description
1 polymer ?
#
loop_
_entity_poly.entity_id
_entity_poly.type
_entity_poly.pdbx_seq_one_letter_code
_entity_poly.pdbx_strand_id
1 'polypeptide(L)'
;MRKKLLAVILCASMLFPASVSAEVLGYEATLDTYTKEKKTPQQFQIDDGAGNTVNVLAKSDTLYVTAKNTEIRSNPGDSGTELRSVILGTKLERVAVCDNGWSKVTFQKKGEDKIIGYVSDSVLSDTEIVNKFTDTVTAAQDSDILDYPGKKDGEVVGEVLQDDELKRTGTVDAIWSRIVYTDDSGSDHVGYIPTSCLEGYQATEVAKAEQEKNTKAGSLTKSSGEGVFADAVDGVTSTGGSGSTAAGVQIGTPVSVSSDATLKPLGTFRITHYCPCSICCGPWANGITSTGVTATTNRTIAVDPSQIPYGSKVVINGQVYVAEDCGGAIRTNCIDVYVATHSEAEQKGVFYTEVYLLQ
;
A
#
# COMPACT_ATOMS: atom_id res chain seq x y z
N MET A 1 17.30 48.10 -45.20
CA MET A 1 17.57 48.36 -43.77
C MET A 1 16.54 47.63 -42.93
N ARG A 2 17.01 46.85 -41.94
CA ARG A 2 16.32 46.23 -40.78
C ARG A 2 15.16 45.24 -41.05
N LYS A 3 15.51 43.96 -41.07
CA LYS A 3 14.63 42.83 -40.72
C LYS A 3 14.26 42.93 -39.23
N LYS A 4 12.97 42.83 -38.88
CA LYS A 4 12.52 42.61 -37.49
C LYS A 4 12.31 41.11 -37.26
N LEU A 5 12.96 40.60 -36.22
CA LEU A 5 12.94 39.23 -35.74
C LEU A 5 11.96 39.14 -34.55
N LEU A 6 11.19 38.04 -34.49
CA LEU A 6 10.70 37.29 -33.31
C LEU A 6 9.86 38.04 -32.22
N ALA A 7 8.98 37.42 -31.43
CA ALA A 7 8.77 36.01 -31.08
C ALA A 7 7.27 35.77 -30.77
N VAL A 8 6.74 34.63 -31.20
CA VAL A 8 5.48 34.07 -30.68
C VAL A 8 5.87 33.11 -29.55
N ILE A 9 5.55 33.48 -28.30
CA ILE A 9 5.69 32.58 -27.15
C ILE A 9 4.47 31.66 -27.18
N LEU A 10 4.67 30.45 -27.71
CA LEU A 10 3.72 29.35 -27.58
C LEU A 10 3.94 28.75 -26.18
N CYS A 11 3.19 29.20 -25.18
CA CYS A 11 3.12 28.52 -23.88
C CYS A 11 2.38 27.19 -24.09
N ALA A 12 3.13 26.14 -24.42
CA ALA A 12 2.65 24.77 -24.30
C ALA A 12 2.53 24.45 -22.81
N SER A 13 1.32 24.60 -22.26
CA SER A 13 0.97 24.02 -20.96
C SER A 13 0.96 22.50 -21.13
N MET A 14 2.09 21.86 -20.84
CA MET A 14 2.14 20.41 -20.66
C MET A 14 1.40 20.08 -19.36
N LEU A 15 0.13 19.70 -19.49
CA LEU A 15 -0.58 18.95 -18.48
C LEU A 15 0.00 17.53 -18.48
N PHE A 16 0.88 17.24 -17.53
CA PHE A 16 1.25 15.86 -17.23
C PHE A 16 0.23 15.29 -16.25
N PRO A 17 -0.42 14.14 -16.55
CA PRO A 17 -1.22 13.44 -15.57
C PRO A 17 -0.27 12.78 -14.55
N ALA A 18 -0.18 13.37 -13.37
CA ALA A 18 0.46 12.72 -12.23
C ALA A 18 -0.59 11.81 -11.57
N SER A 19 -0.56 10.52 -11.85
CA SER A 19 -1.25 9.52 -11.04
C SER A 19 -0.28 8.99 -9.98
N VAL A 20 0.04 9.85 -9.02
CA VAL A 20 0.50 9.43 -7.69
C VAL A 20 -0.78 9.44 -6.85
N SER A 21 -1.19 8.30 -6.31
CA SER A 21 -2.22 8.30 -5.26
C SER A 21 -1.64 9.13 -4.11
N ALA A 22 -2.09 10.38 -4.01
CA ALA A 22 -1.58 11.33 -3.06
C ALA A 22 -2.11 10.93 -1.69
N GLU A 23 -1.20 10.76 -0.73
CA GLU A 23 -1.59 10.68 0.67
C GLU A 23 -2.43 11.92 0.99
N VAL A 24 -3.62 11.73 1.57
CA VAL A 24 -4.55 12.81 1.82
C VAL A 24 -3.83 13.90 2.62
N LEU A 25 -3.85 15.15 2.14
CA LEU A 25 -3.11 16.24 2.77
C LEU A 25 -3.46 16.34 4.27
N GLY A 26 -2.48 16.04 5.12
CA GLY A 26 -2.58 16.09 6.57
C GLY A 26 -2.41 17.51 7.14
N TYR A 27 -2.31 17.59 8.46
CA TYR A 27 -2.24 18.86 9.19
C TYR A 27 -1.09 19.78 8.74
N GLU A 28 0.15 19.28 8.76
CA GLU A 28 1.35 20.07 8.41
C GLU A 28 1.30 20.58 6.97
N ALA A 29 0.97 19.70 6.02
CA ALA A 29 0.84 20.08 4.61
C ALA A 29 -0.27 21.12 4.39
N THR A 30 -1.35 21.03 5.16
CA THR A 30 -2.43 22.03 5.16
C THR A 30 -1.95 23.35 5.73
N LEU A 31 -1.22 23.34 6.85
CA LEU A 31 -0.65 24.53 7.48
C LEU A 31 0.35 25.26 6.57
N ASP A 32 1.20 24.49 5.89
CA ASP A 32 2.11 25.00 4.87
C ASP A 32 1.37 25.70 3.74
N THR A 33 0.21 25.16 3.34
CA THR A 33 -0.64 25.76 2.31
C THR A 33 -1.17 27.12 2.76
N TYR A 34 -1.69 27.23 3.99
CA TYR A 34 -2.10 28.52 4.56
C TYR A 34 -0.94 29.54 4.59
N THR A 35 0.24 29.09 4.99
CA THR A 35 1.45 29.92 5.07
C THR A 35 1.87 30.43 3.69
N LYS A 36 1.92 29.56 2.68
CA LYS A 36 2.22 29.91 1.28
C LYS A 36 1.20 30.88 0.70
N GLU A 37 -0.07 30.68 1.02
CA GLU A 37 -1.18 31.53 0.56
C GLU A 37 -1.35 32.83 1.37
N LYS A 38 -0.53 33.04 2.42
CA LYS A 38 -0.64 34.18 3.34
C LYS A 38 -2.04 34.32 3.96
N LYS A 39 -2.72 33.20 4.19
CA LYS A 39 -4.01 33.15 4.89
C LYS A 39 -3.77 32.87 6.36
N THR A 40 -4.59 33.47 7.22
CA THR A 40 -4.57 33.14 8.65
C THR A 40 -5.23 31.79 8.86
N PRO A 41 -4.52 30.78 9.40
CA PRO A 41 -5.10 29.48 9.68
C PRO A 41 -6.14 29.59 10.80
N GLN A 42 -7.29 28.92 10.62
CA GLN A 42 -8.28 28.77 11.69
C GLN A 42 -7.98 27.48 12.45
N GLN A 43 -7.40 27.64 13.64
CA GLN A 43 -6.97 26.54 14.50
C GLN A 43 -7.66 26.58 15.85
N PHE A 44 -7.88 25.40 16.41
CA PHE A 44 -8.35 25.21 17.77
C PHE A 44 -7.88 23.84 18.29
N GLN A 45 -7.98 23.64 19.59
CA GLN A 45 -7.60 22.39 20.25
C GLN A 45 -8.83 21.63 20.72
N ILE A 46 -8.80 20.31 20.61
CA ILE A 46 -9.83 19.39 21.13
C ILE A 46 -9.21 18.19 21.84
N ASP A 47 -10.06 17.41 22.49
CA ASP A 47 -9.70 16.15 23.14
C ASP A 47 -9.91 14.95 22.20
N ASP A 48 -8.95 14.02 22.16
CA ASP A 48 -9.02 12.78 21.35
C ASP A 48 -9.96 11.70 21.92
N GLY A 49 -10.60 11.96 23.06
CA GLY A 49 -11.41 11.02 23.82
C GLY A 49 -10.62 10.23 24.88
N ALA A 50 -9.28 10.32 24.86
CA ALA A 50 -8.38 9.67 25.82
C ALA A 50 -7.74 10.68 26.79
N GLY A 51 -8.09 11.97 26.71
CA GLY A 51 -7.50 13.02 27.53
C GLY A 51 -6.33 13.76 26.87
N ASN A 52 -5.96 13.42 25.63
CA ASN A 52 -4.86 14.09 24.93
C ASN A 52 -5.38 15.26 24.09
N THR A 53 -4.57 16.31 24.03
CA THR A 53 -4.86 17.50 23.22
C THR A 53 -4.46 17.27 21.77
N VAL A 54 -5.38 17.57 20.86
CA VAL A 54 -5.23 17.47 19.40
C VAL A 54 -5.41 18.85 18.78
N ASN A 55 -4.48 19.25 17.91
CA ASN A 55 -4.60 20.49 17.16
C ASN A 55 -5.43 20.24 15.89
N VAL A 56 -6.41 21.10 15.66
CA VAL A 56 -7.34 21.01 14.54
C VAL A 56 -7.18 22.24 13.66
N LEU A 57 -7.12 22.03 12.36
CA LEU A 57 -6.99 23.09 11.35
C LEU A 57 -8.13 22.98 10.33
N ALA A 58 -8.82 24.09 10.09
CA ALA A 58 -9.92 24.15 9.14
C ALA A 58 -9.45 23.80 7.71
N LYS A 59 -10.17 22.88 7.06
CA LYS A 59 -9.92 22.46 5.69
C LYS A 59 -11.20 21.89 5.08
N SER A 60 -11.53 22.33 3.86
CA SER A 60 -12.72 21.86 3.17
C SER A 60 -12.35 21.24 1.82
N ASP A 61 -12.66 19.95 1.69
CA ASP A 61 -12.58 19.19 0.45
C ASP A 61 -13.44 17.92 0.55
N THR A 62 -13.63 17.25 -0.58
CA THR A 62 -14.30 15.96 -0.67
C THR A 62 -13.26 14.84 -0.59
N LEU A 63 -13.53 13.81 0.21
CA LEU A 63 -12.73 12.60 0.32
C LEU A 63 -13.59 11.35 0.13
N TYR A 64 -12.93 10.23 -0.12
CA TYR A 64 -13.54 8.93 -0.36
C TYR A 64 -12.92 7.88 0.55
N VAL A 65 -13.76 7.03 1.16
CA VAL A 65 -13.31 5.93 2.01
C VAL A 65 -12.65 4.84 1.15
N THR A 66 -11.45 4.42 1.53
CA THR A 66 -10.69 3.35 0.87
C THR A 66 -10.75 2.01 1.62
N ALA A 67 -11.05 2.01 2.92
CA ALA A 67 -11.20 0.78 3.69
C ALA A 67 -12.49 0.03 3.37
N LYS A 68 -12.47 -1.30 3.54
CA LYS A 68 -13.66 -2.17 3.43
C LYS A 68 -14.80 -1.65 4.30
N ASN A 69 -14.48 -1.39 5.57
CA ASN A 69 -15.34 -0.78 6.56
C ASN A 69 -14.49 0.13 7.45
N THR A 70 -15.05 1.27 7.86
CA THR A 70 -14.46 2.15 8.85
C THR A 70 -15.55 2.93 9.58
N GLU A 71 -15.19 3.56 10.69
CA GLU A 71 -16.12 4.21 11.60
C GLU A 71 -15.89 5.72 11.61
N ILE A 72 -16.99 6.47 11.48
CA ILE A 72 -17.06 7.87 11.87
C ILE A 72 -17.23 7.90 13.39
N ARG A 73 -16.24 8.45 14.11
CA ARG A 73 -16.19 8.53 15.57
C ARG A 73 -16.55 9.92 16.09
N SER A 74 -16.92 9.99 17.37
CA SER A 74 -17.20 11.27 18.07
C SER A 74 -15.95 12.13 18.30
N ASN A 75 -14.78 11.52 18.36
CA ASN A 75 -13.49 12.14 18.67
C ASN A 75 -12.42 11.66 17.68
N PRO A 76 -11.35 12.45 17.45
CA PRO A 76 -10.24 12.08 16.57
C PRO A 76 -9.29 11.09 17.28
N GLY A 77 -9.77 9.89 17.58
CA GLY A 77 -9.00 8.88 18.29
C GLY A 77 -9.79 7.59 18.48
N ASP A 78 -9.09 6.50 18.77
CA ASP A 78 -9.70 5.16 18.89
C ASP A 78 -10.65 5.03 20.10
N SER A 79 -10.51 5.92 21.09
CA SER A 79 -11.42 6.05 22.23
C SER A 79 -12.76 6.71 21.90
N GLY A 80 -12.90 7.33 20.72
CA GLY A 80 -14.14 7.97 20.31
C GLY A 80 -15.27 6.95 20.08
N THR A 81 -16.50 7.28 20.49
CA THR A 81 -17.65 6.42 20.26
C THR A 81 -17.99 6.35 18.78
N GLU A 82 -18.35 5.17 18.28
CA GLU A 82 -18.85 5.02 16.93
C GLU A 82 -20.17 5.79 16.76
N LEU A 83 -20.21 6.70 15.77
CA LEU A 83 -21.41 7.39 15.33
C LEU A 83 -22.02 6.70 14.10
N ARG A 84 -21.18 6.21 13.20
CA ARG A 84 -21.59 5.53 11.98
C ARG A 84 -20.47 4.73 11.32
N SER A 85 -20.75 3.48 10.99
CA SER A 85 -20.00 2.71 9.99
C SER A 85 -20.22 3.20 8.54
N VAL A 86 -19.13 3.35 7.80
CA VAL A 86 -19.09 3.69 6.37
C VAL A 86 -18.14 2.75 5.62
N ILE A 87 -18.42 2.50 4.35
CA ILE A 87 -17.74 1.47 3.55
C ILE A 87 -16.96 2.09 2.38
N LEU A 88 -16.14 1.26 1.72
CA LEU A 88 -15.40 1.61 0.51
C LEU A 88 -16.23 2.44 -0.49
N GLY A 89 -15.65 3.52 -0.99
CA GLY A 89 -16.26 4.44 -1.95
C GLY A 89 -17.32 5.37 -1.34
N THR A 90 -17.47 5.39 -0.01
CA THR A 90 -18.33 6.39 0.64
C THR A 90 -17.72 7.77 0.50
N LYS A 91 -18.49 8.71 -0.04
CA LYS A 91 -18.12 10.12 -0.16
C LYS A 91 -18.30 10.82 1.19
N LEU A 92 -17.27 11.55 1.61
CA LEU A 92 -17.23 12.35 2.84
C LEU A 92 -16.85 13.79 2.52
N GLU A 93 -17.47 14.76 3.20
CA GLU A 93 -17.05 16.16 3.12
C GLU A 93 -16.17 16.48 4.33
N ARG A 94 -14.87 16.63 4.13
CA ARG A 94 -13.94 17.00 5.20
C ARG A 94 -14.10 18.49 5.50
N VAL A 95 -14.08 18.82 6.79
CA VAL A 95 -14.24 20.20 7.30
C VAL A 95 -13.07 20.63 8.19
N ALA A 96 -12.24 19.70 8.65
CA ALA A 96 -10.98 19.99 9.32
C ALA A 96 -10.00 18.80 9.29
N VAL A 97 -8.72 19.07 9.49
CA VAL A 97 -7.65 18.08 9.68
C VAL A 97 -7.07 18.19 11.09
N CYS A 98 -6.69 17.06 11.66
CA CYS A 98 -6.09 16.94 12.98
C CYS A 98 -4.62 16.56 12.86
N ASP A 99 -3.78 17.03 13.78
CA ASP A 99 -2.33 16.75 13.80
C ASP A 99 -1.98 15.30 14.20
N ASN A 100 -2.96 14.52 14.63
CA ASN A 100 -2.81 13.12 14.99
C ASN A 100 -3.29 12.12 13.91
N GLY A 101 -3.44 12.56 12.66
CA GLY A 101 -3.80 11.70 11.53
C GLY A 101 -5.29 11.37 11.43
N TRP A 102 -6.14 12.28 11.91
CA TRP A 102 -7.59 12.19 11.81
C TRP A 102 -8.16 13.40 11.08
N SER A 103 -9.25 13.20 10.37
CA SER A 103 -10.00 14.27 9.71
C SER A 103 -11.40 14.38 10.27
N LYS A 104 -11.84 15.62 10.51
CA LYS A 104 -13.24 15.91 10.83
C LYS A 104 -14.05 15.91 9.54
N VAL A 105 -15.07 15.07 9.47
CA VAL A 105 -15.88 14.86 8.28
C VAL A 105 -17.36 15.06 8.55
N THR A 106 -18.07 15.40 7.49
CA THR A 106 -19.52 15.41 7.43
C THR A 106 -19.97 14.31 6.47
N PHE A 107 -20.90 13.48 6.94
CA PHE A 107 -21.54 12.45 6.15
C PHE A 107 -23.04 12.71 6.10
N GLN A 108 -23.62 12.63 4.89
CA GLN A 108 -25.05 12.76 4.70
C GLN A 108 -25.53 11.78 3.63
N LYS A 109 -26.40 10.86 4.03
CA LYS A 109 -27.13 9.99 3.11
C LYS A 109 -28.52 10.58 2.85
N LYS A 110 -29.00 10.46 1.62
CA LYS A 110 -30.31 11.00 1.23
C LYS A 110 -31.42 10.40 2.10
N GLY A 111 -32.12 11.25 2.84
CA GLY A 111 -33.20 10.84 3.75
C GLY A 111 -32.74 10.50 5.17
N GLU A 112 -31.45 10.64 5.49
CA GLU A 112 -30.90 10.48 6.85
C GLU A 112 -30.37 11.82 7.37
N ASP A 113 -30.32 11.94 8.71
CA ASP A 113 -29.76 13.11 9.37
C ASP A 113 -28.25 13.23 9.09
N LYS A 114 -27.79 14.48 9.08
CA LYS A 114 -26.37 14.78 8.86
C LYS A 114 -25.54 14.36 10.06
N ILE A 115 -24.50 13.58 9.81
CA ILE A 115 -23.54 13.12 10.82
C ILE A 115 -22.26 13.92 10.69
N ILE A 116 -21.73 14.37 11.82
CA ILE A 116 -20.44 15.06 11.92
C ILE A 116 -19.59 14.29 12.91
N GLY A 117 -18.40 13.88 12.51
CA GLY A 117 -17.47 13.14 13.36
C GLY A 117 -16.07 13.13 12.77
N TYR A 118 -15.28 12.13 13.17
CA TYR A 118 -13.87 12.01 12.80
C TYR A 118 -13.60 10.64 12.19
N VAL A 119 -12.74 10.60 11.18
CA VAL A 119 -12.29 9.38 10.50
C VAL A 119 -10.77 9.45 10.35
N SER A 120 -10.07 8.32 10.48
CA SER A 120 -8.62 8.26 10.29
C SER A 120 -8.24 8.63 8.85
N ASP A 121 -7.17 9.40 8.68
CA ASP A 121 -6.67 9.78 7.36
C ASP A 121 -6.14 8.56 6.58
N SER A 122 -5.72 7.51 7.29
CA SER A 122 -5.18 6.26 6.70
C SER A 122 -6.17 5.49 5.82
N VAL A 123 -7.47 5.78 5.94
CA VAL A 123 -8.55 5.10 5.21
C VAL A 123 -9.26 6.02 4.21
N LEU A 124 -8.63 7.15 3.87
CA LEU A 124 -9.20 8.17 2.99
C LEU A 124 -8.35 8.37 1.75
N SER A 125 -9.01 8.77 0.66
CA SER A 125 -8.39 9.23 -0.59
C SER A 125 -9.07 10.51 -1.06
N ASP A 126 -8.32 11.40 -1.70
CA ASP A 126 -8.86 12.58 -2.38
C ASP A 126 -9.35 12.27 -3.81
N THR A 127 -9.15 11.03 -4.26
CA THR A 127 -9.51 10.56 -5.57
C THR A 127 -10.67 9.56 -5.48
N GLU A 128 -11.68 9.72 -6.34
CA GLU A 128 -12.79 8.77 -6.42
C GLU A 128 -12.34 7.48 -7.08
N ILE A 129 -12.07 6.46 -6.26
CA ILE A 129 -11.58 5.15 -6.74
C ILE A 129 -12.71 4.25 -7.24
N VAL A 130 -13.96 4.48 -6.82
CA VAL A 130 -15.11 3.65 -7.21
C VAL A 130 -15.93 4.34 -8.30
N ASN A 131 -15.85 3.84 -9.52
CA ASN A 131 -16.73 4.26 -10.61
C ASN A 131 -17.99 3.38 -10.63
N LYS A 132 -19.18 3.99 -10.50
CA LYS A 132 -20.47 3.28 -10.40
C LYS A 132 -21.22 3.31 -11.72
N PHE A 133 -21.55 2.13 -12.25
CA PHE A 133 -22.38 1.92 -13.45
C PHE A 133 -22.98 0.52 -13.39
N THR A 134 -23.91 0.15 -14.28
CA THR A 134 -24.45 -1.21 -14.31
C THR A 134 -24.43 -1.76 -15.72
N ASP A 135 -23.83 -2.93 -15.90
CA ASP A 135 -23.81 -3.69 -17.16
C ASP A 135 -23.72 -5.20 -16.92
N THR A 136 -23.78 -5.96 -18.01
CA THR A 136 -23.57 -7.42 -18.04
C THR A 136 -22.23 -7.69 -18.71
N VAL A 137 -21.42 -8.56 -18.11
CA VAL A 137 -20.10 -8.96 -18.60
C VAL A 137 -19.93 -10.46 -18.49
N THR A 138 -19.12 -11.06 -19.35
CA THR A 138 -18.82 -12.49 -19.33
C THR A 138 -17.42 -12.73 -18.76
N ALA A 139 -17.27 -13.75 -17.92
CA ALA A 139 -15.96 -14.18 -17.42
C ALA A 139 -15.17 -14.89 -18.51
N ALA A 140 -13.96 -14.40 -18.80
CA ALA A 140 -13.06 -15.01 -19.78
C ALA A 140 -12.27 -16.20 -19.22
N GLN A 141 -12.20 -16.32 -17.89
CA GLN A 141 -11.48 -17.36 -17.16
C GLN A 141 -12.01 -17.44 -15.73
N ASP A 142 -11.74 -18.56 -15.07
CA ASP A 142 -12.04 -18.76 -13.65
C ASP A 142 -11.37 -17.69 -12.78
N SER A 143 -12.04 -17.26 -11.73
CA SER A 143 -11.52 -16.30 -10.76
C SER A 143 -12.21 -16.41 -9.40
N ASP A 144 -11.45 -16.18 -8.34
CA ASP A 144 -12.00 -15.96 -7.00
C ASP A 144 -12.83 -14.67 -6.98
N ILE A 145 -13.96 -14.70 -6.27
CA ILE A 145 -14.74 -13.53 -5.88
C ILE A 145 -14.26 -13.11 -4.49
N LEU A 146 -13.77 -11.88 -4.38
CA LEU A 146 -13.35 -11.29 -3.11
C LEU A 146 -14.43 -10.40 -2.52
N ASP A 147 -14.49 -10.30 -1.20
CA ASP A 147 -15.39 -9.34 -0.52
C ASP A 147 -14.84 -7.91 -0.40
N TYR A 148 -13.59 -7.71 -0.83
CA TYR A 148 -12.93 -6.42 -0.94
C TYR A 148 -11.94 -6.43 -2.13
N PRO A 149 -11.81 -5.33 -2.89
CA PRO A 149 -10.87 -5.27 -4.01
C PRO A 149 -9.43 -5.31 -3.52
N GLY A 150 -8.72 -6.40 -3.82
CA GLY A 150 -7.32 -6.60 -3.44
C GLY A 150 -7.13 -7.86 -2.60
N LYS A 151 -6.19 -8.71 -3.02
CA LYS A 151 -5.87 -9.97 -2.30
C LYS A 151 -5.18 -9.77 -0.94
N LYS A 152 -4.76 -8.54 -0.61
CA LYS A 152 -4.14 -8.22 0.68
C LYS A 152 -5.16 -8.13 1.80
N ASP A 153 -6.33 -7.54 1.50
CA ASP A 153 -7.35 -7.18 2.50
C ASP A 153 -8.73 -7.82 2.21
N GLY A 154 -8.88 -8.50 1.06
CA GLY A 154 -10.11 -9.19 0.65
C GLY A 154 -10.06 -10.70 0.87
N GLU A 155 -11.16 -11.24 1.39
CA GLU A 155 -11.35 -12.68 1.60
C GLU A 155 -12.11 -13.28 0.42
N VAL A 156 -11.80 -14.53 0.08
CA VAL A 156 -12.51 -15.28 -0.96
C VAL A 156 -13.90 -15.67 -0.42
N VAL A 157 -14.94 -15.19 -1.09
CA VAL A 157 -16.35 -15.42 -0.73
C VAL A 157 -17.13 -16.19 -1.79
N GLY A 158 -16.48 -16.51 -2.90
CA GLY A 158 -17.05 -17.30 -3.98
C GLY A 158 -16.07 -17.46 -5.12
N GLU A 159 -16.56 -18.04 -6.21
CA GLU A 159 -15.83 -18.27 -7.44
C GLU A 159 -16.73 -17.87 -8.60
N VAL A 160 -16.13 -17.32 -9.64
CA VAL A 160 -16.73 -17.20 -10.96
C VAL A 160 -16.04 -18.17 -11.90
N LEU A 161 -16.81 -18.90 -12.69
CA LEU A 161 -16.30 -19.83 -13.70
C LEU A 161 -16.21 -19.13 -15.06
N GLN A 162 -15.30 -19.62 -15.89
CA GLN A 162 -15.24 -19.22 -17.29
C GLN A 162 -16.62 -19.35 -17.96
N ASP A 163 -16.95 -18.36 -18.80
CA ASP A 163 -18.21 -18.21 -19.55
C ASP A 163 -19.43 -17.80 -18.70
N ASP A 164 -19.28 -17.59 -17.38
CA ASP A 164 -20.36 -17.06 -16.53
C ASP A 164 -20.74 -15.62 -16.93
N GLU A 165 -22.05 -15.34 -17.00
CA GLU A 165 -22.59 -13.99 -17.16
C GLU A 165 -22.77 -13.31 -15.80
N LEU A 166 -22.09 -12.17 -15.61
CA LEU A 166 -22.04 -11.43 -14.36
C LEU A 166 -22.73 -10.08 -14.49
N LYS A 167 -23.49 -9.72 -13.45
CA LYS A 167 -23.99 -8.35 -13.28
C LYS A 167 -22.90 -7.51 -12.62
N ARG A 168 -22.25 -6.64 -13.39
CA ARG A 168 -21.25 -5.70 -12.88
C ARG A 168 -21.91 -4.37 -12.54
N THR A 169 -21.56 -3.82 -11.38
CA THR A 169 -22.15 -2.61 -10.76
C THR A 169 -21.13 -1.48 -10.55
N GLY A 170 -19.95 -1.62 -11.14
CA GLY A 170 -18.91 -0.62 -11.13
C GLY A 170 -17.51 -1.20 -11.23
N THR A 171 -16.51 -0.33 -11.12
CA THR A 171 -15.11 -0.70 -11.01
C THR A 171 -14.43 0.04 -9.87
N VAL A 172 -13.40 -0.55 -9.29
CA VAL A 172 -12.48 0.09 -8.35
C VAL A 172 -11.11 0.21 -9.03
N ASP A 173 -10.63 1.44 -9.18
CA ASP A 173 -9.39 1.80 -9.88
C ASP A 173 -9.24 1.18 -11.30
N ALA A 174 -10.37 0.84 -11.93
CA ALA A 174 -10.46 0.09 -13.19
C ALA A 174 -9.80 -1.31 -13.20
N ILE A 175 -9.32 -1.78 -12.05
CA ILE A 175 -8.60 -3.05 -11.89
C ILE A 175 -9.49 -4.11 -11.28
N TRP A 176 -10.44 -3.69 -10.46
CA TRP A 176 -11.42 -4.58 -9.86
C TRP A 176 -12.80 -4.26 -10.41
N SER A 177 -13.51 -5.28 -10.86
CA SER A 177 -14.91 -5.19 -11.21
C SER A 177 -15.74 -5.50 -9.98
N ARG A 178 -16.63 -4.58 -9.60
CA ARG A 178 -17.60 -4.79 -8.53
C ARG A 178 -18.80 -5.52 -9.11
N ILE A 179 -19.00 -6.78 -8.76
CA ILE A 179 -20.06 -7.64 -9.29
C ILE A 179 -21.14 -7.92 -8.23
N VAL A 180 -22.31 -8.35 -8.70
CA VAL A 180 -23.34 -8.95 -7.86
C VAL A 180 -23.37 -10.44 -8.14
N TYR A 181 -23.36 -11.24 -7.08
CA TYR A 181 -23.52 -12.68 -7.13
C TYR A 181 -24.61 -13.12 -6.16
N THR A 182 -25.24 -14.25 -6.43
CA THR A 182 -26.29 -14.81 -5.57
C THR A 182 -25.71 -16.02 -4.85
N ASP A 183 -25.86 -16.09 -3.52
CA ASP A 183 -25.40 -17.23 -2.74
C ASP A 183 -26.39 -18.41 -2.80
N ASP A 184 -26.02 -19.53 -2.14
CA ASP A 184 -26.85 -20.74 -2.03
C ASP A 184 -28.22 -20.50 -1.36
N SER A 185 -28.37 -19.38 -0.65
CA SER A 185 -29.63 -18.98 -0.01
C SER A 185 -30.55 -18.19 -0.93
N GLY A 186 -30.08 -17.81 -2.13
CA GLY A 186 -30.79 -16.93 -3.05
C GLY A 186 -30.65 -15.44 -2.72
N SER A 187 -29.69 -15.07 -1.86
CA SER A 187 -29.44 -13.68 -1.47
C SER A 187 -28.39 -13.04 -2.36
N ASP A 188 -28.64 -11.83 -2.83
CA ASP A 188 -27.70 -11.06 -3.64
C ASP A 188 -26.63 -10.39 -2.76
N HIS A 189 -25.37 -10.61 -3.12
CA HIS A 189 -24.19 -10.06 -2.47
C HIS A 189 -23.32 -9.26 -3.44
N VAL A 190 -22.45 -8.43 -2.89
CA VAL A 190 -21.48 -7.67 -3.67
C VAL A 190 -20.12 -8.33 -3.52
N GLY A 191 -19.46 -8.60 -4.63
CA GLY A 191 -18.10 -9.12 -4.69
C GLY A 191 -17.21 -8.34 -5.65
N TYR A 192 -15.93 -8.68 -5.64
CA TYR A 192 -14.91 -8.06 -6.46
C TYR A 192 -14.08 -9.12 -7.17
N ILE A 193 -13.94 -9.00 -8.48
CA ILE A 193 -13.08 -9.84 -9.30
C ILE A 193 -12.09 -8.96 -10.07
N PRO A 194 -10.91 -9.44 -10.45
CA PRO A 194 -10.01 -8.68 -11.32
C PRO A 194 -10.73 -8.35 -12.63
N THR A 195 -10.75 -7.08 -13.04
CA THR A 195 -11.35 -6.69 -14.32
C THR A 195 -10.67 -7.39 -15.50
N SER A 196 -9.41 -7.82 -15.32
CA SER A 196 -8.67 -8.63 -16.31
C SER A 196 -9.22 -10.04 -16.54
N CYS A 197 -10.09 -10.58 -15.67
CA CYS A 197 -10.73 -11.88 -15.92
C CYS A 197 -12.01 -11.78 -16.76
N LEU A 198 -12.37 -10.59 -17.25
CA LEU A 198 -13.57 -10.38 -18.06
C LEU A 198 -13.27 -10.36 -19.56
N GLU A 199 -14.21 -10.85 -20.36
CA GLU A 199 -14.16 -10.75 -21.82
C GLU A 199 -14.15 -9.29 -22.28
N GLY A 200 -13.43 -9.05 -23.39
CA GLY A 200 -13.34 -7.70 -23.98
C GLY A 200 -12.54 -6.70 -23.14
N TYR A 201 -11.87 -7.13 -22.05
CA TYR A 201 -11.00 -6.27 -21.29
C TYR A 201 -9.88 -5.69 -22.16
N GLN A 202 -9.81 -4.36 -22.18
CA GLN A 202 -8.75 -3.58 -22.80
C GLN A 202 -8.10 -2.77 -21.68
N ALA A 203 -6.83 -3.03 -21.40
CA ALA A 203 -6.15 -2.38 -20.29
C ALA A 203 -6.11 -0.86 -20.48
N THR A 204 -6.76 -0.13 -19.58
CA THR A 204 -6.75 1.34 -19.50
C THR A 204 -5.39 1.84 -19.01
N GLU A 205 -5.03 3.11 -19.18
CA GLU A 205 -3.71 3.58 -18.70
C GLU A 205 -3.51 3.44 -17.18
N VAL A 206 -4.60 3.51 -16.38
CA VAL A 206 -4.57 3.27 -14.93
C VAL A 206 -4.38 1.79 -14.63
N ALA A 207 -5.15 0.91 -15.27
CA ALA A 207 -5.00 -0.52 -15.10
C ALA A 207 -3.71 -1.06 -15.73
N LYS A 208 -3.13 -0.36 -16.73
CA LYS A 208 -1.77 -0.58 -17.23
C LYS A 208 -0.74 -0.05 -16.27
N ALA A 209 -0.91 1.11 -15.64
CA ALA A 209 0.02 1.64 -14.65
C ALA A 209 0.01 0.84 -13.35
N GLU A 210 -1.09 0.14 -13.04
CA GLU A 210 -1.22 -0.71 -11.86
C GLU A 210 -0.99 -2.19 -12.14
N GLN A 211 -1.34 -2.70 -13.34
CA GLN A 211 -0.71 -3.92 -13.86
C GLN A 211 0.78 -3.70 -14.02
N GLU A 212 1.26 -2.51 -14.40
CA GLU A 212 2.65 -2.08 -14.36
C GLU A 212 3.07 -1.69 -12.94
N LYS A 213 2.24 -1.48 -11.92
CA LYS A 213 2.74 -1.53 -10.53
C LYS A 213 2.84 -2.97 -10.04
N ASN A 214 2.06 -3.87 -10.62
CA ASN A 214 2.09 -5.30 -10.34
C ASN A 214 3.05 -6.08 -11.28
N THR A 215 3.52 -5.48 -12.38
CA THR A 215 4.52 -6.01 -13.35
C THR A 215 5.76 -5.10 -13.49
N LYS A 216 5.65 -3.78 -13.29
CA LYS A 216 6.74 -2.81 -12.96
C LYS A 216 6.76 -2.39 -11.47
N ALA A 217 6.26 -3.22 -10.54
CA ALA A 217 6.98 -3.39 -9.27
C ALA A 217 8.44 -3.88 -9.52
N GLY A 218 8.79 -4.18 -10.78
CA GLY A 218 10.15 -4.32 -11.31
C GLY A 218 10.52 -3.44 -12.52
N SER A 219 10.03 -2.20 -12.70
CA SER A 219 10.66 -1.29 -13.68
C SER A 219 10.64 0.18 -13.27
N LEU A 220 11.86 0.70 -13.05
CA LEU A 220 12.16 2.08 -12.72
C LEU A 220 11.85 3.01 -13.91
N THR A 221 10.93 3.95 -13.74
CA THR A 221 10.87 5.16 -14.58
C THR A 221 10.80 6.43 -13.74
N LYS A 222 11.67 7.37 -14.13
CA LYS A 222 12.10 8.59 -13.44
C LYS A 222 10.97 9.59 -13.21
N SER A 223 10.87 10.13 -11.99
CA SER A 223 10.31 11.46 -11.75
C SER A 223 11.46 12.47 -11.61
N SER A 224 11.33 13.60 -12.31
CA SER A 224 12.34 14.66 -12.43
C SER A 224 12.28 15.67 -11.28
N GLY A 225 12.15 15.20 -10.05
CA GLY A 225 12.32 16.06 -8.88
C GLY A 225 13.79 16.15 -8.51
N GLU A 226 14.36 17.35 -8.46
CA GLU A 226 15.65 17.64 -7.81
C GLU A 226 15.56 17.25 -6.33
N GLY A 227 15.82 15.96 -6.05
CA GLY A 227 15.90 15.38 -4.73
C GLY A 227 17.30 15.55 -4.14
N VAL A 228 17.32 16.01 -2.90
CA VAL A 228 18.43 16.53 -2.10
C VAL A 228 19.43 15.44 -1.65
N PHE A 229 19.74 14.47 -2.51
CA PHE A 229 20.73 13.43 -2.23
C PHE A 229 21.75 13.30 -3.36
N ALA A 230 22.12 14.45 -3.93
CA ALA A 230 23.39 14.58 -4.63
C ALA A 230 24.48 14.72 -3.56
N ASP A 231 25.01 13.60 -3.09
CA ASP A 231 26.46 13.39 -2.95
C ASP A 231 26.77 11.97 -2.44
N ALA A 232 27.83 11.41 -3.03
CA ALA A 232 28.48 10.10 -2.83
C ALA A 232 27.93 8.94 -3.69
N VAL A 233 28.55 8.65 -4.85
CA VAL A 233 29.75 7.78 -5.06
C VAL A 233 29.34 6.30 -5.12
N ASP A 234 29.27 5.70 -6.30
CA ASP A 234 30.36 5.07 -7.08
C ASP A 234 31.00 3.86 -6.36
N GLY A 235 30.92 2.69 -7.01
CA GLY A 235 31.64 1.48 -6.62
C GLY A 235 30.97 0.56 -5.59
N VAL A 236 30.42 -0.55 -6.09
CA VAL A 236 30.31 -1.80 -5.30
C VAL A 236 31.71 -2.19 -4.82
N THR A 237 32.02 -1.97 -3.54
CA THR A 237 32.98 -2.76 -2.75
C THR A 237 32.81 -2.49 -1.24
N SER A 238 32.51 -3.56 -0.51
CA SER A 238 33.04 -3.88 0.84
C SER A 238 32.69 -3.03 2.07
N THR A 239 31.99 -3.71 3.00
CA THR A 239 32.28 -3.82 4.44
C THR A 239 32.34 -2.55 5.31
N GLY A 240 31.35 -2.38 6.20
CA GLY A 240 31.55 -1.72 7.49
C GLY A 240 30.48 -0.70 7.94
N GLY A 241 29.48 -1.18 8.69
CA GLY A 241 28.98 -0.59 9.93
C GLY A 241 28.29 0.78 9.93
N SER A 242 27.00 0.78 10.25
CA SER A 242 26.52 1.33 11.54
C SER A 242 25.09 0.83 11.80
N GLY A 243 24.95 -0.44 12.19
CA GLY A 243 23.68 -0.96 12.68
C GLY A 243 23.40 -0.40 14.08
N SER A 244 22.28 0.29 14.25
CA SER A 244 21.80 0.65 15.58
C SER A 244 21.31 -0.61 16.28
N THR A 245 21.73 -0.83 17.53
CA THR A 245 21.18 -1.90 18.36
C THR A 245 20.04 -1.33 19.17
N ALA A 246 18.82 -1.82 18.92
CA ALA A 246 17.64 -1.47 19.71
C ALA A 246 17.11 -2.76 20.35
N ALA A 247 16.97 -2.78 21.68
CA ALA A 247 16.43 -3.91 22.45
C ALA A 247 17.06 -5.29 22.14
N GLY A 248 18.35 -5.35 21.82
CA GLY A 248 19.07 -6.60 21.54
C GLY A 248 18.96 -7.11 20.09
N VAL A 249 18.33 -6.35 19.19
CA VAL A 249 18.20 -6.66 17.76
C VAL A 249 19.18 -5.80 16.96
N GLN A 250 19.86 -6.41 15.97
CA GLN A 250 20.67 -5.68 14.99
C GLN A 250 19.77 -5.10 13.90
N ILE A 251 19.70 -3.77 13.82
CA ILE A 251 18.95 -3.09 12.77
C ILE A 251 19.87 -2.81 11.58
N GLY A 252 19.57 -3.44 10.44
CA GLY A 252 20.29 -3.20 9.19
C GLY A 252 19.65 -2.10 8.36
N THR A 253 20.44 -1.50 7.47
CA THR A 253 19.94 -0.56 6.46
C THR A 253 19.38 -1.35 5.27
N PRO A 254 18.17 -1.03 4.77
CA PRO A 254 17.65 -1.65 3.57
C PRO A 254 18.55 -1.36 2.37
N VAL A 255 18.87 -2.41 1.61
CA VAL A 255 19.69 -2.33 0.40
C VAL A 255 18.78 -2.53 -0.79
N SER A 256 18.55 -1.47 -1.58
CA SER A 256 17.82 -1.59 -2.83
C SER A 256 18.67 -2.28 -3.90
N VAL A 257 18.03 -3.06 -4.76
CA VAL A 257 18.69 -3.66 -5.93
C VAL A 257 19.04 -2.58 -6.96
N SER A 258 20.21 -2.69 -7.60
CA SER A 258 20.60 -1.79 -8.68
C SER A 258 19.72 -1.99 -9.92
N SER A 259 19.44 -0.92 -10.67
CA SER A 259 18.74 -0.98 -11.97
C SER A 259 19.46 -1.85 -13.00
N ASP A 260 20.78 -1.99 -12.86
CA ASP A 260 21.66 -2.63 -13.82
C ASP A 260 22.05 -4.05 -13.35
N ALA A 261 21.44 -4.52 -12.26
CA ALA A 261 21.67 -5.82 -11.68
C ALA A 261 21.18 -6.95 -12.60
N THR A 262 21.98 -8.01 -12.71
CA THR A 262 21.56 -9.23 -13.40
C THR A 262 20.74 -10.10 -12.44
N LEU A 263 19.48 -10.38 -12.80
CA LEU A 263 18.54 -11.12 -11.96
C LEU A 263 18.15 -12.45 -12.61
N LYS A 264 18.26 -13.54 -11.84
CA LYS A 264 17.74 -14.85 -12.23
C LYS A 264 16.43 -15.11 -11.49
N PRO A 265 15.29 -15.27 -12.19
CA PRO A 265 14.01 -15.58 -11.53
C PRO A 265 14.06 -16.96 -10.88
N LEU A 266 13.52 -17.06 -9.66
CA LEU A 266 13.31 -18.33 -8.94
C LEU A 266 11.84 -18.75 -8.93
N GLY A 267 10.92 -17.86 -9.33
CA GLY A 267 9.47 -18.07 -9.30
C GLY A 267 8.80 -17.43 -8.08
N THR A 268 7.53 -17.76 -7.88
CA THR A 268 6.72 -17.25 -6.76
C THR A 268 7.04 -17.98 -5.47
N PHE A 269 7.36 -17.23 -4.42
CA PHE A 269 7.60 -17.76 -3.07
C PHE A 269 6.55 -17.24 -2.10
N ARG A 270 6.22 -18.08 -1.11
CA ARG A 270 5.54 -17.66 0.11
C ARG A 270 6.54 -16.96 1.02
N ILE A 271 6.29 -15.70 1.34
CA ILE A 271 7.10 -14.88 2.24
C ILE A 271 6.41 -14.78 3.58
N THR A 272 7.11 -15.20 4.62
CA THR A 272 6.72 -15.07 6.03
C THR A 272 7.72 -14.18 6.76
N HIS A 273 7.45 -13.86 8.02
CA HIS A 273 8.37 -13.07 8.84
C HIS A 273 8.62 -13.76 10.18
N TYR A 274 9.85 -13.63 10.67
CA TYR A 274 10.24 -14.12 11.99
C TYR A 274 11.09 -13.10 12.72
N CYS A 275 11.09 -13.20 14.04
CA CYS A 275 11.82 -12.30 14.93
C CYS A 275 12.56 -13.12 15.98
N PRO A 276 13.43 -12.52 16.82
CA PRO A 276 14.28 -13.27 17.75
C PRO A 276 13.53 -13.82 18.97
N CYS A 277 12.20 -13.75 19.04
CA CYS A 277 11.44 -14.22 20.18
C CYS A 277 11.42 -15.76 20.25
N SER A 278 11.16 -16.30 21.45
CA SER A 278 11.06 -17.75 21.67
C SER A 278 9.89 -18.41 20.94
N ILE A 279 8.88 -17.66 20.51
CA ILE A 279 7.75 -18.19 19.72
C ILE A 279 8.22 -18.54 18.30
N CYS A 280 9.01 -17.65 17.69
CA CYS A 280 9.53 -17.83 16.33
C CYS A 280 10.75 -18.75 16.29
N CYS A 281 11.69 -18.59 17.22
CA CYS A 281 12.99 -19.28 17.19
C CYS A 281 13.11 -20.45 18.18
N GLY A 282 12.13 -20.65 19.06
CA GLY A 282 12.16 -21.73 20.06
C GLY A 282 13.42 -21.67 20.95
N PRO A 283 14.12 -22.80 21.17
CA PRO A 283 15.38 -22.85 21.92
C PRO A 283 16.53 -22.03 21.31
N TRP A 284 16.39 -21.60 20.05
CA TRP A 284 17.42 -20.89 19.27
C TRP A 284 17.18 -19.37 19.24
N ALA A 285 16.39 -18.84 20.18
CA ALA A 285 16.13 -17.41 20.36
C ALA A 285 17.35 -16.62 20.91
N ASN A 286 18.52 -16.82 20.31
CA ASN A 286 19.79 -16.17 20.66
C ASN A 286 20.26 -15.15 19.61
N GLY A 287 19.48 -14.96 18.54
CA GLY A 287 19.79 -14.01 17.46
C GLY A 287 20.89 -14.46 16.50
N ILE A 288 21.30 -15.74 16.55
CA ILE A 288 22.32 -16.31 15.67
C ILE A 288 21.65 -17.21 14.62
N THR A 289 21.97 -16.94 13.35
CA THR A 289 21.45 -17.68 12.19
C THR A 289 22.13 -19.04 12.04
N SER A 290 21.57 -19.92 11.20
CA SER A 290 22.15 -21.23 10.88
C SER A 290 23.56 -21.18 10.29
N THR A 291 23.96 -20.08 9.67
CA THR A 291 25.33 -19.86 9.16
C THR A 291 26.30 -19.31 10.21
N GLY A 292 25.83 -19.01 11.41
CA GLY A 292 26.62 -18.52 12.53
C GLY A 292 26.79 -17.00 12.59
N VAL A 293 26.15 -16.25 11.68
CA VAL A 293 26.14 -14.78 11.72
C VAL A 293 24.95 -14.26 12.56
N THR A 294 25.10 -13.07 13.14
CA THR A 294 24.00 -12.41 13.85
C THR A 294 22.90 -11.98 12.88
N ALA A 295 21.67 -12.39 13.15
CA ALA A 295 20.52 -12.01 12.35
C ALA A 295 20.33 -10.49 12.39
N THR A 296 20.20 -9.88 11.21
CA THR A 296 20.13 -8.43 11.05
C THR A 296 18.91 -8.07 10.22
N THR A 297 18.07 -7.14 10.70
CA THR A 297 16.87 -6.73 9.95
C THR A 297 17.27 -6.13 8.61
N ASN A 298 16.37 -6.15 7.63
CA ASN A 298 16.63 -5.66 6.27
C ASN A 298 17.75 -6.40 5.51
N ARG A 299 18.26 -7.50 6.07
CA ARG A 299 19.35 -8.29 5.49
C ARG A 299 19.07 -9.78 5.55
N THR A 300 18.85 -10.32 6.74
CA THR A 300 18.84 -11.76 6.97
C THR A 300 17.51 -12.38 6.53
N ILE A 301 17.59 -13.46 5.76
CA ILE A 301 16.44 -14.31 5.42
C ILE A 301 16.76 -15.78 5.73
N ALA A 302 15.72 -16.50 6.16
CA ALA A 302 15.72 -17.94 6.26
C ALA A 302 15.19 -18.57 4.97
N VAL A 303 15.90 -19.57 4.45
CA VAL A 303 15.58 -20.21 3.16
C VAL A 303 15.70 -21.73 3.24
N ASP A 304 15.24 -22.43 2.20
CA ASP A 304 15.65 -23.81 1.93
C ASP A 304 17.01 -23.80 1.19
N PRO A 305 18.13 -24.21 1.82
CA PRO A 305 19.45 -24.12 1.22
C PRO A 305 19.65 -25.00 -0.02
N SER A 306 18.79 -26.00 -0.21
CA SER A 306 18.80 -26.84 -1.42
C SER A 306 18.27 -26.10 -2.66
N GLN A 307 17.46 -25.06 -2.45
CA GLN A 307 16.91 -24.21 -3.50
C GLN A 307 17.65 -22.88 -3.62
N ILE A 308 17.99 -22.27 -2.49
CA ILE A 308 18.71 -21.00 -2.39
C ILE A 308 19.94 -21.22 -1.51
N PRO A 309 21.13 -21.45 -2.09
CA PRO A 309 22.35 -21.69 -1.30
C PRO A 309 22.66 -20.53 -0.35
N TYR A 310 23.25 -20.84 0.81
CA TYR A 310 23.69 -19.80 1.75
C TYR A 310 24.65 -18.79 1.12
N GLY A 311 24.57 -17.54 1.56
CA GLY A 311 25.31 -16.41 1.01
C GLY A 311 24.73 -15.85 -0.29
N SER A 312 23.73 -16.52 -0.88
CA SER A 312 23.00 -15.97 -2.03
C SER A 312 22.36 -14.64 -1.68
N LYS A 313 22.48 -13.69 -2.61
CA LYS A 313 21.76 -12.42 -2.55
C LYS A 313 20.41 -12.60 -3.23
N VAL A 314 19.35 -12.41 -2.47
CA VAL A 314 17.98 -12.65 -2.92
C VAL A 314 17.24 -11.33 -2.97
N VAL A 315 16.59 -11.06 -4.09
CA VAL A 315 15.80 -9.83 -4.27
C VAL A 315 14.33 -10.16 -4.03
N ILE A 316 13.73 -9.47 -3.07
CA ILE A 316 12.31 -9.58 -2.71
C ILE A 316 11.78 -8.14 -2.70
N ASN A 317 10.79 -7.85 -3.56
CA ASN A 317 10.18 -6.51 -3.69
C ASN A 317 11.22 -5.38 -3.86
N GLY A 318 12.29 -5.61 -4.62
CA GLY A 318 13.33 -4.62 -4.92
C GLY A 318 14.38 -4.42 -3.82
N GLN A 319 14.27 -5.12 -2.68
CA GLN A 319 15.29 -5.11 -1.63
C GLN A 319 16.14 -6.39 -1.70
N VAL A 320 17.44 -6.21 -1.49
CA VAL A 320 18.44 -7.27 -1.45
C VAL A 320 18.56 -7.80 -0.01
N TYR A 321 18.33 -9.09 0.13
CA TYR A 321 18.54 -9.87 1.33
C TYR A 321 19.67 -10.88 1.11
N VAL A 322 20.15 -11.48 2.20
CA VAL A 322 21.19 -12.51 2.17
C VAL A 322 20.65 -13.77 2.84
N ALA A 323 20.72 -14.90 2.11
CA ALA A 323 20.41 -16.22 2.63
C ALA A 323 21.42 -16.62 3.71
N GLU A 324 21.07 -16.41 4.97
CA GLU A 324 21.96 -16.61 6.12
C GLU A 324 21.38 -17.60 7.14
N ASP A 325 20.08 -17.90 7.04
CA ASP A 325 19.36 -18.70 8.02
C ASP A 325 18.52 -19.83 7.39
N CYS A 326 17.99 -20.74 8.20
CA CYS A 326 17.00 -21.73 7.78
C CYS A 326 16.04 -22.09 8.91
N GLY A 327 14.84 -22.56 8.56
CA GLY A 327 13.87 -23.07 9.51
C GLY A 327 13.31 -24.42 9.06
N GLY A 328 12.88 -25.25 10.02
CA GLY A 328 12.31 -26.57 9.71
C GLY A 328 11.09 -26.51 8.78
N ALA A 329 10.28 -25.44 8.91
CA ALA A 329 9.10 -25.17 8.10
C ALA A 329 9.40 -24.39 6.80
N ILE A 330 10.64 -23.93 6.61
CA ILE A 330 11.06 -23.16 5.44
C ILE A 330 11.56 -24.15 4.38
N ARG A 331 10.60 -24.70 3.65
CA ARG A 331 10.78 -25.71 2.60
C ARG A 331 9.99 -25.30 1.37
N THR A 332 10.53 -25.60 0.19
CA THR A 332 9.83 -25.47 -1.11
C THR A 332 9.18 -24.10 -1.34
N ASN A 333 9.86 -23.20 -2.06
CA ASN A 333 9.33 -21.88 -2.40
C ASN A 333 8.83 -21.08 -1.18
N CYS A 334 9.51 -21.18 -0.04
CA CYS A 334 9.19 -20.44 1.18
C CYS A 334 10.43 -19.69 1.67
N ILE A 335 10.26 -18.42 2.07
CA ILE A 335 11.32 -17.60 2.67
C ILE A 335 10.75 -16.91 3.91
N ASP A 336 11.54 -16.89 4.98
CA ASP A 336 11.22 -16.14 6.20
C ASP A 336 12.12 -14.91 6.31
N VAL A 337 11.54 -13.71 6.45
CA VAL A 337 12.32 -12.47 6.55
C VAL A 337 12.49 -12.07 8.01
N TYR A 338 13.74 -11.81 8.41
CA TYR A 338 14.04 -11.42 9.79
C TYR A 338 13.62 -9.97 10.06
N VAL A 339 12.80 -9.79 11.10
CA VAL A 339 12.25 -8.51 11.56
C VAL A 339 12.49 -8.29 13.05
N ALA A 340 12.30 -7.06 13.53
CA ALA A 340 12.73 -6.70 14.88
C ALA A 340 11.82 -7.27 15.97
N THR A 341 10.51 -7.34 15.72
CA THR A 341 9.54 -7.73 16.74
C THR A 341 8.50 -8.72 16.20
N HIS A 342 7.84 -9.43 17.12
CA HIS A 342 6.77 -10.36 16.76
C HIS A 342 5.55 -9.61 16.19
N SER A 343 5.20 -8.47 16.76
CA SER A 343 4.11 -7.63 16.24
C SER A 343 4.41 -7.12 14.83
N GLU A 344 5.66 -6.77 14.51
CA GLU A 344 6.05 -6.42 13.15
C GLU A 344 5.87 -7.58 12.16
N ALA A 345 6.21 -8.81 12.59
CA ALA A 345 6.01 -10.01 11.78
C ALA A 345 4.52 -10.26 11.50
N GLU A 346 3.66 -10.13 12.52
CA GLU A 346 2.21 -10.26 12.38
C GLU A 346 1.61 -9.19 11.47
N GLN A 347 2.02 -7.93 11.62
CA GLN A 347 1.56 -6.82 10.80
C GLN A 347 1.94 -6.97 9.32
N LYS A 348 3.16 -7.46 9.04
CA LYS A 348 3.61 -7.72 7.66
C LYS A 348 2.93 -8.95 7.06
N GLY A 349 2.41 -9.85 7.89
CA GLY A 349 1.64 -11.01 7.48
C GLY A 349 2.40 -11.95 6.55
N VAL A 350 1.64 -12.72 5.78
CA VAL A 350 2.14 -13.65 4.77
C VAL A 350 1.71 -13.17 3.40
N PHE A 351 2.64 -13.14 2.45
CA PHE A 351 2.32 -12.80 1.07
C PHE A 351 3.09 -13.67 0.08
N TYR A 352 2.68 -13.64 -1.18
CA TYR A 352 3.35 -14.35 -2.26
C TYR A 352 3.94 -13.33 -3.23
N THR A 353 5.20 -13.51 -3.62
CA THR A 353 5.86 -12.62 -4.59
C THR A 353 6.90 -13.37 -5.42
N GLU A 354 7.25 -12.81 -6.57
CA GLU A 354 8.36 -13.29 -7.38
C GLU A 354 9.70 -13.00 -6.69
N VAL A 355 10.55 -14.02 -6.65
CA VAL A 355 11.86 -13.94 -6.01
C VAL A 355 12.96 -14.11 -7.05
N TYR A 356 14.04 -13.34 -6.91
CA TYR A 356 15.16 -13.37 -7.83
C TYR A 356 16.47 -13.62 -7.09
N LEU A 357 17.38 -14.38 -7.72
CA LEU A 357 18.79 -14.37 -7.34
C LEU A 357 19.49 -13.21 -8.03
N LEU A 358 20.23 -12.43 -7.25
CA LEU A 358 21.17 -11.44 -7.76
C LEU A 358 22.45 -12.16 -8.19
N GLN A 359 22.81 -12.06 -9.47
CA GLN A 359 23.97 -12.72 -10.08
C GLN A 359 25.21 -11.84 -10.18
#